data_AF-A0A9W6SPQ9-F1
#
_entry.id   AF-A0A9W6SPQ9-F1
#
_cell.length_a   1.000
_cell.length_b   1.000
_cell.length_c   1.000
_cell.angle_alpha   90.00
_cell.angle_beta   90.00
_cell.angle_gamma   90.00
#
_symmetry.space_group_name_H-M   'P 1'
#
loop_
_entity.id
_entity.type
_entity.pdbx_description
1 polymer ?
#
loop_
_entity_poly.entity_id
_entity_poly.type
_entity_poly.pdbx_seq_one_letter_code
_entity_poly.pdbx_strand_id
1 'polypeptide(L)'
;MPNVDVDPAAIDTIAAMIPARAGEPAAAAMNMLTELTDGLDGWFTTVCPALAGAYVVGVRFAEAQTKQLWEHLHDVEANLKRVSAAWAYTEEQNTFEVI
;
A
#
# COMPACT_ATOMS: atom_id res chain seq x y z
N MET A 1 -13.37 27.88 15.41
CA MET A 1 -12.22 27.01 15.03
C MET A 1 -11.39 27.82 14.03
N PRO A 2 -10.05 27.77 14.05
CA PRO A 2 -9.27 28.40 12.98
C PRO A 2 -9.70 27.77 11.64
N ASN A 3 -9.98 28.58 10.62
CA ASN A 3 -10.20 28.10 9.27
C ASN A 3 -8.89 27.44 8.81
N VAL A 4 -8.88 26.11 8.83
CA VAL A 4 -7.84 25.35 8.15
C VAL A 4 -8.18 25.43 6.68
N ASP A 5 -7.37 26.17 5.92
CA ASP A 5 -7.47 26.23 4.48
C ASP A 5 -7.02 24.87 3.94
N VAL A 6 -7.97 24.06 3.47
CA VAL A 6 -7.72 22.71 2.97
C VAL A 6 -7.90 22.73 1.46
N ASP A 7 -6.85 22.38 0.72
CA ASP A 7 -6.88 22.26 -0.75
C ASP A 7 -7.15 20.79 -1.15
N PRO A 8 -8.35 20.45 -1.65
CA PRO A 8 -8.69 19.09 -2.09
C PRO A 8 -7.78 18.60 -3.24
N ALA A 9 -7.35 19.49 -4.13
CA ALA A 9 -6.48 19.12 -5.25
C ALA A 9 -5.07 18.72 -4.77
N ALA A 10 -4.57 19.36 -3.72
CA ALA A 10 -3.33 18.96 -3.06
C ALA A 10 -3.47 17.58 -2.41
N ILE A 11 -4.60 17.29 -1.75
CA ILE A 11 -4.88 15.98 -1.14
C ILE A 11 -4.92 14.88 -2.21
N ASP A 12 -5.59 15.11 -3.33
CA ASP A 12 -5.67 14.15 -4.43
C ASP A 12 -4.31 13.90 -5.08
N THR A 13 -3.49 14.94 -5.20
CA THR A 13 -2.10 14.81 -5.67
C THR A 13 -1.30 13.88 -4.76
N ILE A 14 -1.38 14.08 -3.43
CA ILE A 14 -0.70 13.22 -2.45
C ILE A 14 -1.24 11.79 -2.52
N ALA A 15 -2.56 11.60 -2.63
CA ALA A 15 -3.17 10.29 -2.77
C ALA A 15 -2.64 9.55 -4.00
N ALA A 16 -2.53 10.23 -5.16
CA ALA A 16 -2.03 9.65 -6.40
C ALA A 16 -0.53 9.28 -6.35
N MET A 17 0.26 9.95 -5.50
CA MET A 17 1.68 9.62 -5.32
C MET A 17 1.89 8.24 -4.68
N ILE A 18 0.93 7.74 -3.88
CA ILE A 18 1.05 6.45 -3.20
C ILE A 18 1.16 5.30 -4.21
N PRO A 19 0.18 5.05 -5.10
CA PRO A 19 0.28 3.97 -6.08
C PRO A 19 1.41 4.22 -7.09
N ALA A 20 1.70 5.47 -7.45
CA ALA A 20 2.77 5.82 -8.39
C ALA A 20 4.18 5.49 -7.86
N ARG A 21 4.39 5.60 -6.53
CA ARG A 21 5.71 5.37 -5.92
C ARG A 21 5.85 4.01 -5.26
N ALA A 22 4.76 3.44 -4.75
CA ALA A 22 4.81 2.19 -4.00
C ALA A 22 4.28 0.98 -4.79
N GLY A 23 3.50 1.18 -5.86
CA GLY A 23 2.88 0.09 -6.61
C GLY A 23 3.89 -0.84 -7.28
N GLU A 24 4.77 -0.29 -8.12
CA GLU A 24 5.79 -1.08 -8.82
C GLU A 24 6.81 -1.73 -7.84
N PRO A 25 7.35 -1.02 -6.84
CA PRO A 25 8.24 -1.64 -5.85
C PRO A 25 7.57 -2.75 -5.04
N ALA A 26 6.31 -2.59 -4.63
CA ALA A 26 5.58 -3.62 -3.90
C ALA A 26 5.36 -4.87 -4.76
N ALA A 27 4.96 -4.69 -6.02
CA ALA A 27 4.80 -5.79 -6.97
C ALA A 27 6.13 -6.51 -7.24
N ALA A 28 7.21 -5.76 -7.46
CA ALA A 28 8.55 -6.32 -7.67
C ALA A 28 9.03 -7.11 -6.44
N ALA A 29 8.85 -6.57 -5.23
CA ALA A 29 9.23 -7.25 -4.00
C ALA A 29 8.46 -8.56 -3.80
N MET A 30 7.14 -8.56 -4.04
CA MET A 30 6.33 -9.79 -3.96
C MET A 30 6.77 -10.85 -4.99
N ASN A 31 7.10 -10.45 -6.22
CA ASN A 31 7.61 -11.36 -7.23
C ASN A 31 8.95 -11.97 -6.83
N MET A 32 9.90 -11.15 -6.36
CA MET A 32 11.21 -11.63 -5.88
C MET A 32 11.07 -12.62 -4.73
N LEU A 33 10.18 -12.36 -3.77
CA LEU A 33 9.93 -13.27 -2.64
C LEU A 33 9.33 -14.59 -3.10
N THR A 34 8.43 -14.56 -4.09
CA THR A 34 7.86 -15.77 -4.70
C THR A 34 8.94 -16.59 -5.41
N GLU A 35 9.79 -15.93 -6.21
CA GLU A 35 10.91 -16.57 -6.92
C GLU A 35 11.91 -17.22 -5.96
N LEU A 36 12.18 -16.61 -4.81
CA LEU A 36 13.04 -17.18 -3.77
C LEU A 36 12.48 -18.48 -3.18
N THR A 37 11.15 -18.59 -3.04
CA THR A 37 10.52 -19.85 -2.62
C THR A 37 10.48 -20.90 -3.72
N ASP A 38 10.25 -20.51 -4.97
CA ASP A 38 10.14 -21.43 -6.10
C ASP A 38 11.51 -21.95 -6.54
N GLY A 39 12.57 -21.14 -6.40
CA GLY A 39 13.95 -21.47 -6.70
C GLY A 39 14.64 -22.34 -5.63
N LEU A 40 13.91 -22.82 -4.62
CA LEU A 40 14.48 -23.68 -3.58
C LEU A 40 14.85 -25.05 -4.17
N ASP A 41 16.14 -25.25 -4.40
CA ASP A 41 16.65 -26.43 -5.10
C ASP A 41 16.48 -27.72 -4.28
N GLY A 42 16.23 -28.83 -4.99
CA GLY A 42 15.92 -30.14 -4.40
C GLY A 42 17.05 -30.73 -3.55
N TRP A 43 18.30 -30.33 -3.81
CA TRP A 43 19.43 -30.73 -2.98
C TRP A 43 19.38 -30.11 -1.58
N PHE A 44 19.01 -28.83 -1.47
CA PHE A 44 18.93 -28.14 -0.17
C PHE A 44 17.81 -28.70 0.71
N THR A 45 16.65 -29.02 0.11
CA THR A 45 15.53 -29.68 0.81
C THR A 45 15.87 -31.10 1.25
N THR A 46 16.78 -31.78 0.54
CA THR A 46 17.23 -33.15 0.87
C THR A 46 18.28 -33.16 1.97
N VAL A 47 19.26 -32.26 1.92
CA VAL A 47 20.39 -32.25 2.86
C VAL A 47 20.03 -31.59 4.19
N CYS A 48 19.21 -30.53 4.17
CA CYS A 48 18.85 -29.75 5.36
C CYS A 48 17.34 -29.41 5.41
N PRO A 49 16.46 -30.42 5.54
CA PRO A 49 15.00 -30.22 5.44
C PRO A 49 14.45 -29.23 6.46
N ALA A 50 14.95 -29.23 7.71
CA ALA A 50 14.51 -28.29 8.74
C ALA A 50 14.86 -26.83 8.40
N LEU A 51 16.04 -26.59 7.83
CA LEU A 51 16.47 -25.25 7.43
C LEU A 51 15.72 -24.78 6.19
N ALA A 52 15.46 -25.68 5.24
CA ALA A 52 14.62 -25.41 4.08
C ALA A 52 13.20 -24.99 4.48
N GLY A 53 12.59 -25.69 5.44
CA GLY A 53 11.29 -25.31 6.00
C GLY A 53 11.32 -23.93 6.67
N ALA A 54 12.31 -23.67 7.53
CA ALA A 54 12.46 -22.37 8.19
C ALA A 54 12.68 -21.22 7.20
N TYR A 55 13.45 -21.45 6.14
CA TYR A 55 13.66 -20.49 5.06
C TYR A 55 12.34 -20.15 4.35
N VAL A 56 11.58 -21.17 3.91
CA VAL A 56 10.30 -20.96 3.22
C VAL A 56 9.33 -20.20 4.11
N VAL A 57 9.24 -20.54 5.40
CA VAL A 57 8.40 -19.83 6.36
C VAL A 57 8.82 -18.36 6.48
N GLY A 58 10.14 -18.08 6.56
CA GLY A 58 10.65 -16.72 6.61
C GLY A 58 10.32 -15.89 5.37
N VAL A 59 10.47 -16.48 4.18
CA VAL A 59 10.16 -15.79 2.91
C VAL A 59 8.65 -15.54 2.79
N ARG A 60 7.80 -16.53 3.12
CA ARG A 60 6.33 -16.36 3.13
C ARG A 60 5.87 -15.33 4.16
N PHE A 61 6.55 -15.24 5.30
CA PHE A 61 6.29 -14.17 6.27
C PHE A 61 6.60 -12.79 5.70
N ALA A 62 7.75 -12.62 5.02
CA ALA A 62 8.09 -11.37 4.36
C ALA A 62 7.10 -11.00 3.24
N GLU A 63 6.63 -11.99 2.48
CA GLU A 63 5.58 -11.81 1.46
C GLU A 63 4.28 -11.29 2.08
N ALA A 64 3.82 -11.91 3.18
CA ALA A 64 2.62 -11.49 3.89
C ALA A 64 2.74 -10.06 4.45
N GLN A 65 3.89 -9.70 5.02
CA GLN A 65 4.16 -8.34 5.51
C GLN A 65 4.16 -7.30 4.38
N THR A 66 4.74 -7.65 3.22
CA THR A 66 4.78 -6.77 2.05
C THR A 66 3.38 -6.52 1.51
N LYS A 67 2.56 -7.58 1.42
CA LYS A 67 1.15 -7.48 1.03
C LYS A 67 0.35 -6.63 2.02
N GLN A 68 0.52 -6.85 3.32
CA GLN A 68 -0.17 -6.08 4.35
C GLN A 68 0.18 -4.58 4.29
N LEU A 69 1.46 -4.25 4.08
CA LEU A 69 1.89 -2.87 3.92
C LEU A 69 1.26 -2.23 2.68
N TRP A 70 1.20 -2.96 1.57
CA TRP A 70 0.56 -2.49 0.34
C TRP A 70 -0.93 -2.22 0.52
N GLU A 71 -1.66 -3.12 1.18
CA GLU A 71 -3.07 -2.93 1.52
C GLU A 71 -3.26 -1.68 2.39
N HIS A 72 -2.40 -1.48 3.40
CA HIS A 72 -2.48 -0.30 4.26
C HIS A 72 -2.23 1.01 3.49
N LEU A 73 -1.29 1.03 2.55
CA LEU A 73 -1.05 2.19 1.70
C LEU A 73 -2.27 2.49 0.82
N HIS A 74 -2.95 1.46 0.32
CA HIS A 74 -4.17 1.63 -0.46
C HIS A 74 -5.34 2.15 0.39
N ASP A 75 -5.44 1.72 1.65
CA ASP A 75 -6.41 2.29 2.61
C ASP A 75 -6.14 3.78 2.88
N VAL A 76 -4.87 4.17 3.00
CA VAL A 76 -4.47 5.57 3.15
C VAL A 76 -4.87 6.38 1.92
N GLU A 77 -4.59 5.89 0.71
CA GLU A 77 -5.03 6.51 -0.54
C GLU A 77 -6.55 6.69 -0.56
N ALA A 78 -7.32 5.64 -0.25
CA ALA A 78 -8.77 5.68 -0.22
C ALA A 78 -9.31 6.67 0.82
N ASN A 79 -8.65 6.76 1.99
CA ASN A 79 -9.02 7.72 3.02
C ASN A 79 -8.74 9.17 2.57
N LEU A 80 -7.60 9.43 1.93
CA LEU A 80 -7.28 10.75 1.40
C LEU A 80 -8.29 11.19 0.34
N LYS A 81 -8.66 10.31 -0.60
CA LYS A 81 -9.70 10.58 -1.61
C LYS A 81 -11.06 10.87 -0.98
N ARG A 82 -11.45 10.11 0.06
CA ARG A 82 -12.69 10.38 0.82
C ARG A 82 -12.66 11.74 1.50
N VAL A 83 -11.53 12.12 2.08
CA VAL A 83 -11.35 13.43 2.72
C VAL A 83 -11.42 14.55 1.67
N SER A 84 -10.71 14.43 0.54
CA SER A 84 -10.78 15.39 -0.57
C SER A 84 -12.23 15.62 -1.03
N ALA A 85 -12.96 14.54 -1.31
CA ALA A 85 -14.35 14.62 -1.75
C ALA A 85 -15.29 15.26 -0.71
N ALA A 86 -15.10 14.96 0.58
CA ALA A 86 -15.90 15.55 1.64
C ALA A 86 -15.67 17.06 1.79
N TRP A 87 -14.41 17.51 1.62
CA TRP A 87 -14.07 18.93 1.66
C TRP A 87 -14.63 19.69 0.45
N ALA A 88 -14.45 19.16 -0.77
CA ALA A 88 -15.01 19.75 -1.98
C ALA A 88 -16.53 19.91 -1.90
N TYR A 89 -17.23 18.89 -1.38
CA TYR A 89 -18.68 18.95 -1.17
C TYR A 89 -19.11 20.02 -0.16
N THR A 90 -18.35 20.17 0.94
CA THR A 90 -18.63 21.17 1.98
C THR A 90 -18.46 22.60 1.45
N GLU A 91 -17.44 22.81 0.60
CA GLU A 91 -17.19 24.10 -0.04
C GLU A 91 -18.29 24.46 -1.05
N GLU A 92 -18.74 23.49 -1.85
CA GLU A 92 -19.88 23.67 -2.75
C GLU A 92 -21.16 24.03 -1.97
N GLN A 93 -21.49 23.35 -0.88
CA GLN A 93 -22.70 23.64 -0.08
C GLN A 93 -22.66 25.02 0.60
N ASN A 94 -21.52 25.43 1.16
CA ASN A 94 -21.37 26.77 1.75
C ASN A 94 -21.50 27.90 0.72
N THR A 95 -21.25 27.61 -0.56
CA THR A 95 -21.41 28.59 -1.64
C THR A 95 -22.87 28.85 -2.01
N PHE A 96 -23.79 27.90 -1.73
CA PHE A 96 -25.22 28.02 -2.02
C PHE A 96 -26.05 28.66 -0.88
N GLU A 97 -25.57 28.65 0.37
CA GLU A 97 -26.28 29.27 1.51
C GLU A 97 -26.12 30.81 1.61
N VAL A 98 -25.34 31.43 0.72
CA VAL A 98 -25.18 32.89 0.64
C VAL A 98 -26.02 33.47 -0.50
N ILE A 99 -27.35 33.41 -0.39
CA ILE A 99 -28.30 34.22 -1.19
C ILE A 99 -29.45 34.69 -0.29
#